data_AF-A0A935F9S5-F1
#
_entry.id   AF-A0A935F9S5-F1
#
_cell.length_a   1.000
_cell.length_b   1.000
_cell.length_c   1.000
_cell.angle_alpha   90.00
_cell.angle_beta   90.00
_cell.angle_gamma   90.00
#
_symmetry.space_group_name_H-M   'P 1'
#
loop_
_entity.id
_entity.type
_entity.pdbx_description
1 polymer ?
#
loop_
_entity_poly.entity_id
_entity_poly.type
_entity_poly.pdbx_seq_one_letter_code
_entity_poly.pdbx_strand_id
1 'polypeptide(L)'
;MFERLQKKWKVSGWQLALILCTFAIGGSLTGFVGKKIMNALSIQQDWLWAICYFLLITLLWPLAVLLISIPFGQFRFFSRYIRKIGAKLGVGRRED
;
A
#
# COMPACT_ATOMS: atom_id res chain seq x y z
N MET A 1 -2.92 0.85 -22.11
CA MET A 1 -3.19 0.77 -20.65
C MET A 1 -2.32 1.71 -19.85
N PHE A 2 -0.99 1.64 -19.98
CA PHE A 2 -0.04 2.49 -19.24
C PHE A 2 -0.25 3.99 -19.46
N GLU A 3 -0.54 4.43 -20.68
CA GLU A 3 -0.83 5.86 -20.97
C GLU A 3 -2.03 6.40 -20.19
N ARG A 4 -3.06 5.57 -19.95
CA ARG A 4 -4.22 5.98 -19.14
C ARG A 4 -3.81 6.19 -17.67
N LEU A 5 -2.92 5.35 -17.14
CA LEU A 5 -2.37 5.49 -15.79
C LEU A 5 -1.46 6.71 -15.67
N GLN A 6 -0.58 6.92 -16.66
CA GLN A 6 0.27 8.12 -16.74
C GLN A 6 -0.57 9.39 -16.73
N LYS A 7 -1.62 9.46 -17.56
CA LYS A 7 -2.55 10.61 -17.60
C LYS A 7 -3.32 10.78 -16.29
N LYS A 8 -3.83 9.68 -15.69
CA LYS A 8 -4.60 9.71 -14.43
C LYS A 8 -3.77 10.17 -13.25
N TRP A 9 -2.50 9.78 -13.20
CA TRP A 9 -1.58 10.09 -12.10
C TRP A 9 -0.65 11.27 -12.38
N LYS A 10 -0.67 11.80 -13.61
CA LYS A 10 0.20 12.89 -14.08
C LYS A 10 1.69 12.59 -13.86
N VAL A 11 2.11 11.39 -14.26
CA VAL A 11 3.50 10.90 -14.11
C VAL A 11 4.10 10.53 -15.45
N SER A 12 5.42 10.70 -15.57
CA SER A 12 6.19 10.22 -16.74
C SER A 12 6.22 8.68 -16.79
N GLY A 13 6.62 8.12 -17.93
CA GLY A 13 6.72 6.65 -18.07
C GLY A 13 7.71 5.99 -17.12
N TRP A 14 8.85 6.64 -16.88
CA TRP A 14 9.84 6.16 -15.91
C TRP A 14 9.29 6.17 -14.48
N GLN A 15 8.63 7.26 -14.08
CA GLN A 15 7.98 7.34 -12.77
C GLN A 15 6.89 6.27 -12.62
N LEU A 16 6.09 6.02 -13.66
CA LEU A 16 5.08 4.96 -13.62
C LEU A 16 5.72 3.58 -13.38
N ALA A 17 6.84 3.27 -14.05
CA ALA A 17 7.55 2.01 -13.83
C ALA A 17 8.01 1.88 -12.37
N LEU A 18 8.64 2.91 -11.80
CA LEU A 18 9.07 2.91 -10.39
C LEU A 18 7.90 2.78 -9.40
N ILE A 19 6.77 3.42 -9.70
CA ILE A 19 5.54 3.31 -8.91
C ILE A 19 5.01 1.86 -8.93
N LEU A 20 4.96 1.24 -10.11
CA LEU A 20 4.51 -0.16 -10.25
C LEU A 20 5.46 -1.13 -9.54
N CYS A 21 6.79 -0.92 -9.64
CA CYS A 21 7.77 -1.69 -8.86
C CYS A 21 7.56 -1.51 -7.34
N THR A 22 7.30 -0.28 -6.89
CA THR A 22 7.03 0.01 -5.48
C THR A 22 5.75 -0.71 -5.01
N PHE A 23 4.69 -0.74 -5.82
CA PHE A 23 3.47 -1.51 -5.51
C PHE A 23 3.74 -3.01 -5.42
N ALA A 24 4.50 -3.57 -6.37
CA ALA A 24 4.81 -5.00 -6.39
C ALA A 24 5.65 -5.44 -5.17
N ILE A 25 6.69 -4.66 -4.85
CA ILE A 25 7.58 -4.94 -3.72
C ILE A 25 6.86 -4.66 -2.39
N GLY A 26 6.19 -3.50 -2.25
CA GLY A 26 5.44 -3.14 -1.04
C GLY A 26 4.28 -4.11 -0.76
N GLY A 27 3.56 -4.54 -1.80
CA GLY A 27 2.51 -5.55 -1.69
C GLY A 27 3.04 -6.91 -1.24
N SER A 28 4.13 -7.38 -1.87
CA SER A 28 4.80 -8.63 -1.49
C SER A 28 5.30 -8.58 -0.04
N LEU A 29 5.93 -7.46 0.36
CA LEU A 29 6.41 -7.25 1.72
C LEU A 29 5.26 -7.25 2.74
N THR A 30 4.15 -6.59 2.43
CA THR A 30 2.95 -6.58 3.29
C THR A 30 2.43 -8.00 3.53
N GLY A 31 2.29 -8.80 2.47
CA GLY A 31 1.83 -10.18 2.59
C GLY A 31 2.80 -11.05 3.40
N PHE A 32 4.10 -10.89 3.19
CA PHE A 32 5.13 -11.60 3.96
C PHE A 32 5.09 -11.26 5.45
N VAL A 33 5.08 -9.96 5.79
CA VAL A 33 5.02 -9.49 7.18
C VAL A 33 3.70 -9.88 7.83
N GLY A 34 2.58 -9.74 7.11
CA GLY A 34 1.26 -10.13 7.58
C GLY A 34 1.21 -11.62 7.95
N LYS A 35 1.72 -12.51 7.09
CA LYS A 35 1.81 -13.94 7.40
C LYS A 35 2.70 -14.21 8.62
N LYS A 36 3.84 -13.53 8.73
CA LYS A 36 4.76 -13.70 9.87
C LYS A 36 4.09 -13.31 11.20
N ILE A 37 3.34 -12.21 11.22
CA ILE A 37 2.59 -11.76 12.40
C ILE A 37 1.46 -12.75 12.71
N MET A 38 0.68 -13.18 11.72
CA MET A 38 -0.41 -14.13 11.92
C MET A 38 0.08 -15.47 12.48
N ASN A 39 1.23 -15.96 12.01
CA ASN A 39 1.85 -17.17 12.55
C ASN A 39 2.29 -16.98 14.01
N ALA A 40 2.76 -15.79 14.39
CA ALA A 40 3.11 -15.49 15.78
C ALA A 40 1.87 -15.43 16.69
N LEU A 41 0.73 -14.98 16.19
CA LEU A 41 -0.54 -14.92 16.94
C LEU A 41 -1.16 -16.30 17.17
N SER A 42 -0.74 -17.34 16.43
CA SER A 42 -1.20 -18.74 16.60
C SER A 42 -2.73 -18.91 16.64
N ILE A 43 -3.47 -18.13 15.83
CA ILE A 43 -4.93 -18.19 15.75
C ILE A 43 -5.33 -19.51 15.07
N GLN A 44 -6.09 -20.36 15.78
CA GLN A 44 -6.46 -21.70 15.31
C GLN A 44 -7.73 -21.71 14.45
N GLN A 45 -8.62 -20.72 14.60
CA GLN A 45 -9.89 -20.68 13.89
C GLN A 45 -9.70 -20.05 12.51
N ASP A 46 -9.92 -20.81 11.44
CA ASP A 46 -9.67 -20.39 10.05
C ASP A 46 -10.42 -19.10 9.66
N TRP A 47 -11.69 -18.98 10.05
CA TRP A 47 -12.50 -17.80 9.72
C TRP A 47 -12.00 -16.54 10.45
N LEU A 48 -11.59 -16.69 11.72
CA LEU A 48 -11.03 -15.59 12.52
C LEU A 48 -9.64 -15.21 12.00
N TRP A 49 -8.83 -16.21 11.65
CA TRP A 49 -7.53 -16.02 11.02
C TRP A 49 -7.66 -15.20 9.74
N ALA A 50 -8.61 -15.54 8.88
CA ALA A 50 -8.84 -14.81 7.63
C ALA A 50 -9.23 -13.35 7.87
N ILE A 51 -10.18 -13.08 8.77
CA ILE A 51 -10.61 -11.72 9.11
C ILE A 51 -9.44 -10.91 9.68
N CYS A 52 -8.71 -11.46 10.66
CA CYS A 52 -7.55 -10.82 11.25
C CYS A 52 -6.45 -10.54 10.21
N TYR A 53 -6.17 -11.49 9.32
CA TYR A 53 -5.20 -11.32 8.25
C TYR A 53 -5.62 -10.19 7.29
N PHE A 54 -6.88 -10.14 6.85
CA PHE A 54 -7.37 -9.08 5.97
C PHE A 54 -7.29 -7.69 6.60
N LEU A 55 -7.68 -7.55 7.87
CA LEU A 55 -7.54 -6.28 8.60
C LEU A 55 -6.08 -5.88 8.75
N LEU A 56 -5.22 -6.84 9.09
CA LEU A 56 -3.80 -6.61 9.29
C LEU A 56 -3.10 -6.16 8.00
N ILE A 57 -3.29 -6.87 6.88
CA ILE A 57 -2.65 -6.47 5.61
C ILE A 57 -3.16 -5.11 5.12
N THR A 58 -4.45 -4.81 5.34
CA THR A 58 -5.03 -3.51 4.95
C THR A 58 -4.38 -2.37 5.73
N LEU A 59 -4.08 -2.58 7.01
CA LEU A 59 -3.43 -1.58 7.86
C LEU A 59 -1.92 -1.49 7.63
N LEU A 60 -1.25 -2.62 7.36
CA LEU A 60 0.20 -2.67 7.09
C LEU A 60 0.57 -2.11 5.72
N TRP A 61 -0.31 -2.27 4.73
CA TRP A 61 -0.01 -1.94 3.34
C TRP A 61 0.44 -0.48 3.12
N PRO A 62 -0.23 0.55 3.65
CA PRO A 62 0.21 1.94 3.51
C PRO A 62 1.63 2.17 4.06
N LEU A 63 1.98 1.50 5.15
CA LEU A 63 3.30 1.61 5.77
C LEU A 63 4.37 0.95 4.90
N ALA A 64 4.12 -0.26 4.42
CA ALA A 64 5.05 -1.01 3.58
C ALA A 64 5.34 -0.27 2.26
N VAL A 65 4.29 0.23 1.60
CA VAL A 65 4.44 0.97 0.35
C VAL A 65 5.18 2.30 0.55
N LEU A 66 4.92 3.02 1.67
CA LEU A 66 5.68 4.23 2.00
C LEU A 66 7.16 3.92 2.24
N LEU A 67 7.46 2.87 3.00
CA LEU A 67 8.84 2.45 3.28
C LEU A 67 9.59 2.14 1.98
N ILE A 68 9.01 1.32 1.11
CA ILE A 68 9.63 0.94 -0.16
C ILE A 68 9.71 2.14 -1.12
N SER A 69 8.80 3.12 -1.04
CA SER A 69 8.84 4.28 -1.92
C SER A 69 10.02 5.24 -1.67
N ILE A 70 10.72 5.13 -0.53
CA ILE A 70 11.87 5.96 -0.17
C ILE A 70 13.05 5.71 -1.14
N PRO A 71 13.60 4.48 -1.28
CA PRO A 71 14.71 4.23 -2.20
C PRO A 71 14.37 4.48 -3.67
N PHE A 72 13.09 4.39 -4.05
CA PHE A 72 12.62 4.65 -5.42
C PHE A 72 12.29 6.14 -5.70
N GLY A 73 12.42 7.01 -4.70
CA GLY A 73 12.12 8.45 -4.83
C GLY A 73 10.63 8.77 -5.04
N GLN A 74 9.72 7.82 -4.81
CA GLN A 74 8.28 7.97 -5.02
C GLN A 74 7.51 8.33 -3.72
N PHE A 75 8.20 8.63 -2.62
CA PHE A 75 7.57 8.91 -1.33
C PHE A 75 6.50 10.02 -1.38
N ARG A 76 6.77 11.13 -2.05
CA ARG A 76 5.78 12.24 -2.20
C ARG A 76 4.53 11.80 -2.96
N PHE A 77 4.69 10.93 -3.96
CA PHE A 77 3.56 10.38 -4.72
C PHE A 77 2.68 9.50 -3.81
N PHE A 78 3.29 8.54 -3.12
CA PHE A 78 2.56 7.60 -2.28
C PHE A 78 1.95 8.23 -1.03
N SER A 79 2.64 9.19 -0.40
CA SER A 79 2.08 9.95 0.72
C SER A 79 0.80 10.70 0.32
N ARG A 80 0.81 11.40 -0.83
CA ARG A 80 -0.39 12.04 -1.38
C ARG A 80 -1.47 11.03 -1.75
N TYR A 81 -1.08 9.90 -2.34
CA TYR A 81 -1.99 8.83 -2.73
C TYR A 81 -2.73 8.25 -1.51
N ILE A 82 -2.00 7.89 -0.46
CA ILE A 82 -2.56 7.35 0.79
C ILE A 82 -3.42 8.39 1.48
N ARG A 83 -2.97 9.65 1.56
CA ARG A 83 -3.77 10.74 2.14
C ARG A 83 -5.09 10.95 1.40
N LYS A 84 -5.08 10.86 0.07
CA LYS A 84 -6.30 10.93 -0.76
C LYS A 84 -7.25 9.75 -0.50
N ILE A 85 -6.73 8.56 -0.21
CA ILE A 85 -7.55 7.41 0.21
C ILE A 85 -8.12 7.65 1.61
N GLY A 86 -7.29 8.06 2.58
CA GLY A 86 -7.74 8.37 3.94
C GLY A 86 -8.85 9.42 3.96
N ALA A 87 -8.70 10.51 3.21
CA ALA A 87 -9.71 11.55 3.09
C ALA A 87 -11.06 11.03 2.56
N LYS A 88 -11.06 10.00 1.69
CA LYS A 88 -12.28 9.35 1.19
C LYS A 88 -12.91 8.41 2.23
N LEU A 89 -12.10 7.81 3.07
CA LEU A 89 -12.54 6.96 4.19
C LEU A 89 -12.98 7.78 5.41
N GLY A 90 -12.92 9.13 5.35
CA GLY A 90 -13.23 10.00 6.48
C GLY A 90 -12.09 10.13 7.50
N VAL A 91 -10.92 9.55 7.22
CA VAL A 91 -9.74 9.56 8.08
C VAL A 91 -8.75 10.59 7.54
N GLY A 92 -8.83 11.82 8.05
CA GLY A 92 -7.90 12.92 7.76
C GLY A 92 -8.54 14.18 7.16
N ARG A 93 -7.89 15.34 7.32
CA ARG A 93 -8.35 16.62 6.73
C ARG A 93 -8.26 16.58 5.21
N ARG A 94 -9.35 16.97 4.53
CA ARG A 94 -9.35 17.32 3.11
C ARG A 94 -8.35 18.46 2.92
N GLU A 95 -7.37 18.26 2.06
CA GLU A 95 -6.50 19.34 1.62
C GLU A 95 -7.03 19.70 0.24
N ASP A 96 -7.77 20.80 0.22
CA ASP A 96 -8.47 21.36 -0.93
C ASP A 96 -7.46 22.06 -1.86
#